data_AF-A0A4Z0NUM3-F1
#
_entry.id   AF-A0A4Z0NUM3-F1
#
_cell.length_a   1.000
_cell.length_b   1.000
_cell.length_c   1.000
_cell.angle_alpha   90.00
_cell.angle_beta   90.00
_cell.angle_gamma   90.00
#
_symmetry.space_group_name_H-M   'P 1'
#
loop_
_entity.id
_entity.type
_entity.pdbx_description
1 polymer ?
#
loop_
_entity_poly.entity_id
_entity_poly.type
_entity_poly.pdbx_seq_one_letter_code
_entity_poly.pdbx_strand_id
1 'polypeptide(L)'
;MTTRIVNDGTSRRVNATGRVTHRFVSSAAGSVAVTFAVCAIPLIAAAAAGIDYARSLLSVGKIQSAMDAAVLAGLTASGSETSMAKTVFTGNVSDGSLTLNAPVFVFDKTCGCLTGSVSGSVSLAFARILPASAVTVSVTSKASNMKPRQRPVSFVTTPTKAQGWYPKVMSVWTKDTSGNIVSQSQLMTYDFRFPSNGWTSPPIGQASSTAVLDSSAAVWGISVINYYSASTSSYCPGFCGVSYTNTVTSPPTSAPTMAQMGAFRFTGDCTSSQGMTVNYEDGGDSSYMDLVATIRCTMGTVATKVAPYLTN
;
A
#
# COMPACT_ATOMS: atom_id res chain seq x y z
N MET A 1 -118.13 23.87 7.01
CA MET A 1 -117.28 22.69 7.28
C MET A 1 -115.86 23.22 7.43
N THR A 2 -115.41 23.37 8.68
CA THR A 2 -114.24 24.18 9.05
C THR A 2 -113.08 23.25 9.31
N THR A 3 -112.09 23.22 8.41
CA THR A 3 -110.92 22.35 8.53
C THR A 3 -109.81 23.09 9.25
N ARG A 4 -109.42 22.57 10.43
CA ARG A 4 -108.40 23.10 11.33
C ARG A 4 -107.04 22.50 10.95
N ILE A 5 -106.08 23.32 10.54
CA ILE A 5 -104.67 22.91 10.35
C ILE A 5 -103.97 23.02 11.70
N VAL A 6 -103.46 21.90 12.22
CA VAL A 6 -102.63 21.83 13.42
C VAL A 6 -101.17 21.77 12.97
N ASN A 7 -100.35 22.67 13.51
CA ASN A 7 -98.92 22.78 13.27
C ASN A 7 -98.21 22.01 14.40
N ASP A 8 -97.60 20.87 14.07
CA ASP A 8 -96.73 20.08 14.94
C ASP A 8 -95.35 20.10 14.25
N GLY A 9 -94.27 20.55 14.86
CA GLY A 9 -93.70 19.94 16.04
C GLY A 9 -92.17 19.98 15.88
N THR A 10 -91.58 21.01 16.47
CA THR A 10 -90.24 21.06 17.08
C THR A 10 -89.05 20.38 16.37
N SER A 11 -88.19 21.26 15.85
CA SER A 11 -86.75 21.12 15.71
C SER A 11 -86.09 20.45 16.95
N ARG A 12 -85.55 19.24 16.76
CA ARG A 12 -84.48 18.69 17.62
C ARG A 12 -83.24 18.43 16.77
N ARG A 13 -82.42 19.46 16.62
CA ARG A 13 -81.01 19.31 16.28
C ARG A 13 -80.16 20.01 17.33
N VAL A 14 -78.95 19.47 17.47
CA VAL A 14 -77.77 20.04 18.12
C VAL A 14 -77.68 19.79 19.64
N ASN A 15 -76.69 18.95 20.02
CA ASN A 15 -75.90 18.97 21.27
C ASN A 15 -75.44 17.56 21.75
N ALA A 16 -75.13 16.63 20.85
CA ALA A 16 -74.50 15.35 21.22
C ALA A 16 -72.96 15.40 21.26
N THR A 17 -72.33 16.39 20.62
CA THR A 17 -70.87 16.48 20.49
C THR A 17 -70.15 16.99 21.75
N GLY A 18 -70.82 17.76 22.61
CA GLY A 18 -70.20 18.36 23.81
C GLY A 18 -70.08 17.45 25.04
N ARG A 19 -70.89 16.37 25.14
CA ARG A 19 -70.86 15.44 26.30
C ARG A 19 -69.89 14.28 26.13
N VAL A 20 -69.52 13.95 24.90
CA VAL A 20 -68.57 12.86 24.62
C VAL A 20 -67.14 13.30 24.93
N THR A 21 -66.77 14.52 24.56
CA THR A 21 -65.43 15.09 24.83
C THR A 21 -65.16 15.22 26.32
N HIS A 22 -66.15 15.63 27.13
CA HIS A 22 -65.98 15.79 28.57
C HIS A 22 -65.83 14.47 29.33
N ARG A 23 -66.45 13.37 28.84
CA ARG A 23 -66.25 12.01 29.37
C ARG A 23 -64.91 11.39 28.97
N PHE A 24 -64.35 11.79 27.82
CA PHE A 24 -62.99 11.40 27.42
C PHE A 24 -61.92 12.08 28.28
N VAL A 25 -62.12 13.35 28.65
CA VAL A 25 -61.17 14.10 29.49
C VAL A 25 -61.21 13.64 30.95
N SER A 26 -62.35 13.15 31.46
CA SER A 26 -62.48 12.73 32.86
C SER A 26 -62.11 11.26 33.14
N SER A 27 -61.70 10.49 32.13
CA SER A 27 -61.40 9.07 32.28
C SER A 27 -59.88 8.87 32.40
N ALA A 28 -59.40 8.19 33.44
CA ALA A 28 -57.97 7.94 33.67
C ALA A 28 -57.27 7.26 32.47
N ALA A 29 -58.03 6.48 31.68
CA ALA A 29 -57.55 5.87 30.43
C ALA A 29 -57.28 6.90 29.31
N GLY A 30 -57.95 8.06 29.32
CA GLY A 30 -57.73 9.14 28.35
C GLY A 30 -56.39 9.87 28.56
N SER A 31 -55.94 10.00 29.81
CA SER A 31 -54.64 10.62 30.13
C SER A 31 -53.47 9.81 29.56
N VAL A 32 -53.53 8.48 29.66
CA VAL A 32 -52.51 7.56 29.10
C VAL A 32 -52.38 7.71 27.58
N ALA A 33 -53.51 7.82 26.87
CA ALA A 33 -53.49 7.98 25.42
C ALA A 33 -52.85 9.32 24.99
N VAL A 34 -53.11 10.41 25.71
CA VAL A 34 -52.50 11.72 25.44
C VAL A 34 -51.00 11.70 25.73
N THR A 35 -50.58 11.15 26.88
CA THR A 35 -49.15 11.00 27.19
C THR A 35 -48.44 10.11 26.17
N PHE A 36 -49.05 8.99 25.78
CA PHE A 36 -48.50 8.11 24.74
C PHE A 36 -48.36 8.83 23.40
N ALA A 37 -49.39 9.58 22.97
CA ALA A 37 -49.34 10.33 21.72
C ALA A 37 -48.22 11.38 21.71
N VAL A 38 -48.03 12.10 22.82
CA VAL A 38 -46.94 13.09 22.96
C VAL A 38 -45.58 12.42 23.00
N CYS A 39 -45.43 11.28 23.69
CA CYS A 39 -44.18 10.51 23.73
C CYS A 39 -43.87 9.76 22.44
N ALA A 40 -44.86 9.42 21.62
CA ALA A 40 -44.66 8.73 20.36
C ALA A 40 -43.96 9.62 19.32
N ILE A 41 -44.20 10.94 19.34
CA ILE A 41 -43.59 11.89 18.41
C ILE A 41 -42.05 11.84 18.46
N PRO A 42 -41.36 12.02 19.61
CA PRO A 42 -39.91 11.95 19.66
C PRO A 42 -39.36 10.54 19.35
N LEU A 43 -40.10 9.47 19.66
CA LEU A 43 -39.68 8.11 19.33
C LEU A 43 -39.71 7.85 17.82
N ILE A 44 -40.75 8.30 17.13
CA ILE A 44 -40.86 8.21 15.67
C ILE A 44 -39.77 9.07 15.00
N ALA A 45 -39.53 10.28 15.51
CA ALA A 45 -38.47 11.15 15.01
C ALA A 45 -37.08 10.50 15.16
N ALA A 46 -36.81 9.86 16.30
CA ALA A 46 -35.56 9.14 16.54
C ALA A 46 -35.41 7.93 15.60
N ALA A 47 -36.47 7.16 15.38
CA ALA A 47 -36.46 6.04 14.45
C ALA A 47 -36.22 6.50 13.00
N ALA A 48 -36.89 7.57 12.57
CA ALA A 48 -36.71 8.19 11.26
C ALA A 48 -35.26 8.66 11.04
N ALA A 49 -34.69 9.35 12.03
CA ALA A 49 -33.29 9.78 12.01
C ALA A 49 -32.33 8.57 11.88
N GLY A 50 -32.60 7.47 12.59
CA GLY A 50 -31.81 6.25 12.50
C GLY A 50 -31.84 5.62 11.10
N ILE A 51 -33.00 5.59 10.44
CA ILE A 51 -33.15 5.09 9.07
C ILE A 51 -32.39 5.98 8.08
N ASP A 52 -32.53 7.30 8.19
CA ASP A 52 -31.85 8.26 7.33
C ASP A 52 -30.33 8.19 7.50
N TYR A 53 -29.85 8.01 8.73
CA TYR A 53 -28.44 7.77 9.01
C TYR A 53 -27.93 6.48 8.35
N ALA A 54 -28.66 5.38 8.49
CA ALA A 54 -28.28 4.11 7.87
C ALA A 54 -28.20 4.21 6.34
N ARG A 55 -29.16 4.89 5.70
CA ARG A 55 -29.15 5.15 4.25
C ARG A 55 -27.98 6.03 3.82
N SER A 56 -27.63 7.04 4.62
CA SER A 56 -26.47 7.90 4.37
C SER A 56 -25.16 7.10 4.40
N LEU A 57 -24.98 6.22 5.39
CA LEU A 57 -23.80 5.35 5.46
C LEU A 57 -23.67 4.42 4.25
N LEU A 58 -24.78 3.79 3.83
CA LEU A 58 -24.79 2.96 2.62
C LEU A 58 -24.39 3.76 1.37
N SER A 59 -24.86 4.99 1.28
CA SER A 59 -24.56 5.89 0.17
C SER A 59 -23.08 6.29 0.14
N VAL A 60 -22.49 6.63 1.30
CA VAL A 60 -21.05 6.90 1.44
C VAL A 60 -20.23 5.68 1.03
N GLY A 61 -20.63 4.47 1.47
CA GLY A 61 -19.95 3.23 1.10
C GLY A 61 -19.94 2.97 -0.42
N LYS A 62 -21.07 3.22 -1.09
CA LYS A 62 -21.14 3.12 -2.57
C LYS A 62 -20.23 4.14 -3.26
N ILE A 63 -20.24 5.40 -2.82
CA ILE A 63 -19.39 6.45 -3.40
C ILE A 63 -17.91 6.12 -3.19
N GLN A 64 -17.53 5.66 -1.99
CA GLN A 64 -16.17 5.23 -1.69
C GLN A 64 -15.75 4.06 -2.59
N SER A 65 -16.56 3.02 -2.69
CA SER A 65 -16.26 1.86 -3.53
C SER A 65 -16.14 2.24 -5.01
N ALA A 66 -16.99 3.14 -5.51
CA ALA A 66 -16.91 3.66 -6.88
C ALA A 66 -15.64 4.48 -7.10
N MET A 67 -15.24 5.29 -6.10
CA MET A 67 -14.01 6.08 -6.15
C MET A 67 -12.76 5.20 -6.13
N ASP A 68 -12.72 4.17 -5.27
CA ASP A 68 -11.62 3.21 -5.19
C ASP A 68 -11.43 2.46 -6.51
N ALA A 69 -12.54 1.98 -7.09
CA ALA A 69 -12.53 1.35 -8.41
C ALA A 69 -12.05 2.32 -9.50
N ALA A 70 -12.49 3.58 -9.45
CA ALA A 70 -12.08 4.61 -10.40
C ALA A 70 -10.59 4.93 -10.35
N VAL A 71 -10.01 5.13 -9.17
CA VAL A 71 -8.57 5.45 -9.05
C VAL A 71 -7.71 4.25 -9.45
N LEU A 72 -8.16 3.01 -9.18
CA LEU A 72 -7.44 1.81 -9.61
C LEU A 72 -7.51 1.63 -11.12
N ALA A 73 -8.69 1.76 -11.73
CA ALA A 73 -8.85 1.66 -13.18
C ALA A 73 -8.10 2.79 -13.92
N GLY A 74 -8.14 4.01 -13.40
CA GLY A 74 -7.39 5.14 -13.96
C GLY A 74 -5.89 4.86 -14.00
N LEU A 75 -5.32 4.26 -12.96
CA LEU A 75 -3.90 3.90 -12.96
C LEU A 75 -3.52 2.81 -13.96
N THR A 76 -4.46 2.01 -14.44
CA THR A 76 -4.19 1.04 -15.52
C THR A 76 -4.18 1.68 -16.91
N ALA A 77 -4.71 2.90 -17.05
CA ALA A 77 -4.82 3.60 -18.32
C ALA A 77 -3.64 4.55 -18.55
N SER A 78 -2.63 4.12 -19.30
CA SER A 78 -1.46 4.93 -19.61
C SER A 78 -1.82 6.16 -20.47
N GLY A 79 -1.53 7.37 -19.96
CA GLY A 79 -1.74 8.63 -20.68
C GLY A 79 -3.18 9.13 -20.72
N SER A 80 -4.11 8.43 -20.08
CA SER A 80 -5.54 8.82 -19.97
C SER A 80 -6.11 8.56 -18.57
N GLU A 81 -5.25 8.58 -17.55
CA GLU A 81 -5.52 8.11 -16.19
C GLU A 81 -6.76 8.80 -15.59
N THR A 82 -6.83 10.14 -15.69
CA THR A 82 -7.92 10.94 -15.14
C THR A 82 -9.22 10.78 -15.92
N SER A 83 -9.13 10.59 -17.24
CA SER A 83 -10.29 10.38 -18.12
C SER A 83 -10.93 9.02 -17.85
N MET A 84 -10.12 7.96 -17.77
CA MET A 84 -10.58 6.62 -17.44
C MET A 84 -11.20 6.57 -16.04
N ALA A 85 -10.53 7.16 -15.04
CA ALA A 85 -11.07 7.21 -13.68
C ALA A 85 -12.43 7.92 -13.63
N LYS A 86 -12.59 9.03 -14.35
CA LYS A 86 -13.88 9.74 -14.44
C LYS A 86 -14.98 8.87 -15.04
N THR A 87 -14.68 8.18 -16.14
CA THR A 87 -15.64 7.27 -16.80
C THR A 87 -16.08 6.15 -15.86
N VAL A 88 -15.13 5.51 -15.18
CA VAL A 88 -15.40 4.42 -14.23
C VAL A 88 -16.19 4.91 -13.02
N PHE A 89 -15.84 6.09 -12.47
CA PHE A 89 -16.58 6.67 -11.35
C PHE A 89 -18.04 6.97 -11.74
N THR A 90 -18.25 7.67 -12.86
CA THR A 90 -19.60 8.02 -13.33
C THR A 90 -20.44 6.77 -13.64
N GLY A 91 -19.83 5.71 -14.18
CA GLY A 91 -20.50 4.44 -14.42
C GLY A 91 -20.91 3.68 -13.15
N ASN A 92 -20.18 3.87 -12.05
CA ASN A 92 -20.38 3.12 -10.80
C ASN A 92 -21.21 3.84 -9.73
N VAL A 93 -21.51 5.14 -9.89
CA VAL A 93 -22.13 5.97 -8.84
C VAL A 93 -23.62 6.27 -9.07
N SER A 94 -24.29 5.61 -10.02
CA SER A 94 -25.69 5.90 -10.35
C SER A 94 -26.65 5.50 -9.20
N ASP A 95 -27.07 6.48 -8.40
CA ASP A 95 -28.15 6.35 -7.42
C ASP A 95 -29.00 7.65 -7.47
N GLY A 96 -30.31 7.51 -7.67
CA GLY A 96 -31.23 8.66 -7.81
C GLY A 96 -31.38 9.50 -6.54
N SER A 97 -30.82 9.07 -5.41
CA SER A 97 -30.86 9.77 -4.12
C SER A 97 -29.61 10.61 -3.83
N LEU A 98 -28.62 10.59 -4.74
CA LEU A 98 -27.35 11.28 -4.63
C LEU A 98 -27.28 12.52 -5.53
N THR A 99 -26.90 13.65 -4.94
CA THR A 99 -26.51 14.85 -5.70
C THR A 99 -25.03 15.08 -5.52
N LEU A 100 -24.22 14.68 -6.50
CA LEU A 100 -22.76 14.81 -6.45
C LEU A 100 -22.27 15.97 -7.32
N ASN A 101 -21.25 16.65 -6.84
CA ASN A 101 -20.46 17.57 -7.65
C ASN A 101 -19.62 16.81 -8.67
N ALA A 102 -19.05 17.52 -9.64
CA ALA A 102 -18.11 16.92 -10.57
C ALA A 102 -16.89 16.34 -9.80
N PRO A 103 -16.53 15.07 -10.03
CA PRO A 103 -15.37 14.46 -9.38
C PRO A 103 -14.08 15.09 -9.91
N VAL A 104 -13.09 15.23 -9.03
CA VAL A 104 -11.75 15.75 -9.34
C VAL A 104 -10.76 14.61 -9.28
N PHE A 105 -9.97 14.44 -10.34
CA PHE A 105 -8.89 13.46 -10.41
C PHE A 105 -7.57 14.15 -10.68
N VAL A 106 -6.57 13.83 -9.87
CA VAL A 106 -5.22 14.38 -9.99
C VAL A 106 -4.23 13.24 -10.09
N PHE A 107 -3.58 13.12 -11.25
CA PHE A 107 -2.48 12.20 -11.44
C PHE A 107 -1.16 12.88 -11.09
N ASP A 108 -0.47 12.35 -10.08
CA ASP A 108 0.86 12.81 -9.70
C ASP A 108 1.93 11.91 -10.34
N LYS A 109 2.56 12.42 -11.38
CA LYS A 109 3.67 11.75 -12.09
C LYS A 109 4.86 11.45 -11.17
N THR A 110 5.02 12.20 -10.09
CA THR A 110 6.15 12.05 -9.16
C THR A 110 6.05 10.77 -8.34
N CYS A 111 4.83 10.37 -7.97
CA CYS A 111 4.59 9.16 -7.18
C CYS A 111 3.83 8.07 -7.95
N GLY A 112 3.54 8.29 -9.24
CA GLY A 112 2.74 7.35 -10.03
C GLY A 112 1.40 7.04 -9.36
N CYS A 113 0.83 8.02 -8.67
CA CYS A 113 -0.40 7.87 -7.91
C CYS A 113 -1.52 8.65 -8.58
N LEU A 114 -2.73 8.13 -8.45
CA LEU A 114 -3.94 8.82 -8.84
C LEU A 114 -4.77 9.07 -7.60
N THR A 115 -5.12 10.33 -7.36
CA THR A 115 -6.01 10.75 -6.27
C THR A 115 -7.33 11.21 -6.87
N GLY A 116 -8.43 10.66 -6.38
CA GLY A 116 -9.79 11.04 -6.77
C GLY A 116 -10.55 11.59 -5.56
N SER A 117 -11.29 12.67 -5.75
CA SER A 117 -12.17 13.23 -4.73
C SER A 117 -13.50 13.68 -5.29
N VAL A 118 -14.55 13.57 -4.48
CA VAL A 118 -15.90 14.03 -4.81
C VAL A 118 -16.62 14.46 -3.55
N SER A 119 -17.41 15.51 -3.66
CA SER A 119 -18.32 15.96 -2.61
C SER A 119 -19.73 16.05 -3.14
N GLY A 120 -20.71 15.98 -2.26
CA GLY A 120 -22.11 16.06 -2.62
C GLY A 120 -23.03 16.01 -1.42
N SER A 121 -24.30 15.73 -1.68
CA SER A 121 -25.32 15.61 -0.67
C SER A 121 -26.19 14.37 -0.88
N VAL A 122 -26.57 13.75 0.23
CA VAL A 122 -27.51 12.63 0.28
C VAL A 122 -28.85 13.16 0.79
N SER A 123 -29.92 12.95 0.02
CA SER A 123 -31.26 13.37 0.43
C SER A 123 -31.80 12.46 1.53
N LEU A 124 -32.34 13.06 2.60
CA LEU A 124 -32.96 12.34 3.71
C LEU A 124 -34.43 12.03 3.38
N ALA A 125 -34.91 10.80 3.60
CA ALA A 125 -36.32 10.45 3.36
C ALA A 125 -37.26 11.21 4.29
N PHE A 126 -36.85 11.42 5.53
CA PHE A 126 -37.66 12.07 6.55
C PHE A 126 -37.24 13.53 6.77
N ALA A 127 -36.64 14.15 5.75
CA ALA A 127 -36.30 15.56 5.63
C ALA A 127 -37.44 16.56 5.95
N ARG A 128 -38.69 16.09 6.04
CA ARG A 128 -39.86 16.93 6.40
C ARG A 128 -40.18 16.91 7.90
N ILE A 129 -39.68 15.92 8.63
CA ILE A 129 -39.86 15.79 10.09
C ILE A 129 -38.75 16.54 10.82
N LEU A 130 -37.55 16.56 10.24
CA LEU A 130 -36.38 17.27 10.76
C LEU A 130 -36.06 18.48 9.88
N PRO A 131 -35.52 19.58 10.45
CA PRO A 131 -35.21 20.80 9.67
C PRO A 131 -34.05 20.63 8.68
N ALA A 132 -33.29 19.53 8.75
CA ALA A 132 -32.22 19.21 7.80
C ALA A 132 -32.77 18.32 6.69
N SER A 133 -32.61 18.74 5.43
CA SER A 133 -33.11 18.01 4.26
C SER A 133 -32.07 17.16 3.54
N ALA A 134 -30.79 17.36 3.85
CA ALA A 134 -29.68 16.62 3.26
C ALA A 134 -28.46 16.59 4.19
N VAL A 135 -27.62 15.57 4.00
CA VAL A 135 -26.31 15.45 4.67
C VAL A 135 -25.21 15.59 3.61
N THR A 136 -24.24 16.45 3.88
CA THR A 136 -23.06 16.62 3.02
C THR A 136 -22.12 15.44 3.19
N VAL A 137 -21.64 14.88 2.09
CA VAL A 137 -20.67 13.79 2.05
C VAL A 137 -19.46 14.18 1.22
N SER A 138 -18.30 13.69 1.63
CA SER A 138 -17.03 13.88 0.92
C SER A 138 -16.25 12.58 0.96
N VAL A 139 -15.77 12.15 -0.21
CA VAL A 139 -15.00 10.92 -0.38
C VAL A 139 -13.72 11.27 -1.11
N THR A 140 -12.62 10.72 -0.62
CA THR A 140 -11.30 10.81 -1.26
C THR A 140 -10.69 9.41 -1.30
N SER A 141 -10.14 9.04 -2.45
CA SER A 141 -9.35 7.81 -2.60
C SER A 141 -8.03 8.11 -3.30
N LYS A 142 -7.02 7.29 -3.00
CA LYS A 142 -5.70 7.35 -3.61
C LYS A 142 -5.20 5.94 -3.88
N ALA A 143 -4.83 5.68 -5.13
CA ALA A 143 -4.12 4.48 -5.52
C ALA A 143 -2.71 4.84 -6.02
N SER A 144 -1.79 3.88 -5.99
CA SER A 144 -0.45 4.02 -6.56
C SER A 144 -0.01 2.72 -7.24
N ASN A 145 0.57 2.84 -8.44
CA ASN A 145 1.24 1.73 -9.12
C ASN A 145 2.66 1.49 -8.58
N MET A 146 3.12 2.30 -7.62
CA MET A 146 4.39 2.10 -6.96
C MET A 146 4.21 1.11 -5.81
N LYS A 147 4.64 -0.14 -6.02
CA LYS A 147 4.96 -1.04 -4.89
C LYS A 147 6.02 -0.33 -4.04
N PRO A 148 5.89 -0.23 -2.70
CA PRO A 148 6.98 0.25 -1.87
C PRO A 148 8.22 -0.58 -2.22
N ARG A 149 9.25 0.07 -2.78
CA ARG A 149 10.49 -0.63 -3.08
C ARG A 149 11.13 -0.97 -1.74
N GLN A 150 10.87 -2.18 -1.27
CA GLN A 150 11.66 -2.79 -0.21
C GLN A 150 13.04 -3.06 -0.80
N ARG A 151 14.08 -2.58 -0.15
CA ARG A 151 15.47 -2.80 -0.58
C ARG A 151 16.28 -3.29 0.61
N PRO A 152 17.29 -4.15 0.40
CA PRO A 152 18.17 -4.54 1.48
C PRO A 152 18.87 -3.30 2.05
N VAL A 153 18.67 -3.04 3.35
CA VAL A 153 19.42 -2.02 4.10
C VAL A 153 20.58 -2.64 4.85
N SER A 154 20.55 -3.94 5.07
CA SER A 154 21.57 -4.64 5.84
C SER A 154 21.82 -6.05 5.30
N PHE A 155 23.07 -6.51 5.37
CA PHE A 155 23.51 -7.83 4.88
C PHE A 155 24.29 -8.58 5.95
N VAL A 156 23.88 -9.80 6.24
CA VAL A 156 24.63 -10.74 7.09
C VAL A 156 25.17 -11.84 6.18
N THR A 157 26.49 -12.03 6.17
CA THR A 157 27.16 -12.98 5.29
C THR A 157 27.79 -14.10 6.10
N THR A 158 27.58 -15.35 5.71
CA THR A 158 28.18 -16.53 6.33
C THR A 158 28.97 -17.30 5.27
N PRO A 159 30.31 -17.27 5.28
CA PRO A 159 31.13 -18.09 4.41
C PRO A 159 30.86 -19.56 4.70
N THR A 160 30.61 -20.37 3.67
CA THR A 160 30.38 -21.82 3.80
C THR A 160 31.52 -22.63 3.18
N LYS A 161 32.21 -22.06 2.19
CA LYS A 161 33.41 -22.65 1.59
C LYS A 161 34.31 -21.54 1.04
N ALA A 162 35.62 -21.75 1.08
CA ALA A 162 36.57 -20.93 0.35
C ALA A 162 37.80 -21.76 -0.04
N GLN A 163 38.32 -21.54 -1.25
CA GLN A 163 39.52 -22.19 -1.77
C GLN A 163 40.18 -21.31 -2.86
N GLY A 164 41.35 -21.75 -3.32
CA GLY A 164 42.09 -21.10 -4.40
C GLY A 164 43.36 -20.39 -3.93
N TRP A 165 44.12 -19.91 -4.91
CA TRP A 165 45.52 -19.46 -4.76
C TRP A 165 45.68 -17.94 -4.54
N TYR A 166 44.56 -17.22 -4.47
CA TYR A 166 44.55 -15.76 -4.38
C TYR A 166 43.64 -15.29 -3.25
N PRO A 167 44.06 -14.26 -2.50
CA PRO A 167 43.16 -13.56 -1.61
C PRO A 167 41.97 -12.96 -2.36
N LYS A 168 40.79 -13.05 -1.75
CA LYS A 168 39.53 -12.56 -2.31
C LYS A 168 38.81 -11.67 -1.31
N VAL A 169 38.19 -10.60 -1.79
CA VAL A 169 37.35 -9.72 -0.96
C VAL A 169 35.98 -9.62 -1.60
N MET A 170 34.95 -10.02 -0.87
CA MET A 170 33.56 -9.83 -1.26
C MET A 170 33.01 -8.59 -0.59
N SER A 171 32.40 -7.70 -1.37
CA SER A 171 31.79 -6.46 -0.90
C SER A 171 30.40 -6.29 -1.50
N VAL A 172 29.52 -5.62 -0.76
CA VAL A 172 28.28 -5.06 -1.28
C VAL A 172 28.51 -3.60 -1.63
N TRP A 173 27.89 -3.13 -2.70
CA TRP A 173 28.00 -1.74 -3.13
C TRP A 173 26.64 -1.18 -3.53
N THR A 174 26.53 0.15 -3.50
CA THR A 174 25.38 0.89 -4.02
C THR A 174 25.81 1.90 -5.06
N LYS A 175 24.94 2.16 -6.03
CA LYS A 175 25.12 3.24 -7.03
C LYS A 175 24.03 4.29 -6.94
N ASP A 176 24.41 5.53 -7.22
CA ASP A 176 23.46 6.63 -7.49
C ASP A 176 22.75 6.44 -8.84
N THR A 177 21.85 7.36 -9.18
CA THR A 177 21.13 7.38 -10.46
C THR A 177 22.04 7.64 -11.66
N SER A 178 23.23 8.19 -11.44
CA SER A 178 24.24 8.47 -12.47
C SER A 178 25.18 7.29 -12.71
N GLY A 179 25.05 6.20 -11.94
CA GLY A 179 25.84 4.98 -12.06
C GLY A 179 27.15 4.98 -11.26
N ASN A 180 27.41 5.99 -10.43
CA ASN A 180 28.59 6.07 -9.57
C ASN A 180 28.39 5.25 -8.30
N ILE A 181 29.43 4.52 -7.85
CA ILE A 181 29.39 3.81 -6.56
C ILE A 181 29.40 4.84 -5.43
N VAL A 182 28.34 4.86 -4.60
CA VAL A 182 28.18 5.81 -3.48
C VAL A 182 28.44 5.20 -2.11
N SER A 183 28.33 3.88 -1.99
CA SER A 183 28.73 3.14 -0.79
C SER A 183 29.27 1.79 -1.19
N GLN A 184 30.28 1.32 -0.48
CA GLN A 184 30.81 -0.02 -0.60
C GLN A 184 31.19 -0.52 0.80
N SER A 185 30.71 -1.71 1.15
CA SER A 185 30.95 -2.33 2.43
C SER A 185 31.43 -3.76 2.24
N GLN A 186 32.54 -4.10 2.90
CA GLN A 186 33.13 -5.43 2.84
C GLN A 186 32.24 -6.42 3.60
N LEU A 187 31.89 -7.53 2.94
CA LEU A 187 31.09 -8.62 3.51
C LEU A 187 31.96 -9.71 4.13
N MET A 188 33.03 -10.09 3.42
CA MET A 188 33.97 -11.12 3.85
C MET A 188 35.29 -11.04 3.08
N THR A 189 36.33 -11.63 3.64
CA THR A 189 37.62 -11.86 2.98
C THR A 189 37.99 -13.33 3.01
N TYR A 190 38.75 -13.77 2.02
CA TYR A 190 39.51 -15.00 2.00
C TYR A 190 40.98 -14.60 1.83
N ASP A 191 41.84 -15.01 2.76
CA ASP A 191 43.28 -14.79 2.71
C ASP A 191 43.96 -16.13 2.44
N PHE A 192 44.73 -16.20 1.37
CA PHE A 192 45.51 -17.39 1.01
C PHE A 192 46.96 -17.20 1.48
N ARG A 193 47.46 -18.14 2.29
CA ARG A 193 48.85 -18.13 2.77
C ARG A 193 49.56 -19.43 2.42
N PHE A 194 50.38 -19.43 1.38
CA PHE A 194 51.24 -20.59 1.09
C PHE A 194 52.31 -20.79 2.18
N PRO A 195 52.63 -22.02 2.64
CA PRO A 195 52.09 -23.33 2.23
C PRO A 195 50.85 -23.78 3.03
N SER A 196 50.34 -22.95 3.94
CA SER A 196 49.14 -23.25 4.73
C SER A 196 47.84 -23.18 3.90
N ASN A 197 46.77 -23.76 4.46
CA ASN A 197 45.42 -23.52 3.94
C ASN A 197 45.06 -22.03 4.13
N GLY A 198 44.29 -21.47 3.19
CA GLY A 198 43.73 -20.13 3.36
C GLY A 198 42.68 -20.07 4.48
N TRP A 199 42.32 -18.88 4.91
CA TRP A 199 41.25 -18.67 5.89
C TRP A 199 40.29 -17.58 5.44
N THR A 200 39.07 -17.63 5.97
CA THR A 200 38.08 -16.59 5.75
C THR A 200 37.95 -15.70 6.98
N SER A 201 37.65 -14.43 6.74
CA SER A 201 37.10 -13.53 7.77
C SER A 201 35.69 -13.11 7.32
N PRO A 202 34.64 -13.51 8.04
CA PRO A 202 34.63 -14.33 9.26
C PRO A 202 35.02 -15.79 8.95
N PRO A 203 35.32 -16.62 9.97
CA PRO A 203 35.60 -18.04 9.76
C PRO A 203 34.45 -18.78 9.07
N ILE A 204 34.76 -19.88 8.38
CA ILE A 204 33.74 -20.72 7.72
C ILE A 204 32.69 -21.18 8.75
N GLY A 205 31.41 -21.04 8.38
CA GLY A 205 30.26 -21.35 9.22
C GLY A 205 29.89 -20.24 10.22
N GLN A 206 30.70 -19.19 10.35
CA GLN A 206 30.40 -18.05 11.22
C GLN A 206 29.87 -16.87 10.41
N ALA A 207 28.83 -16.23 10.92
CA ALA A 207 28.28 -15.02 10.31
C ALA A 207 29.21 -13.81 10.54
N SER A 208 29.27 -12.92 9.54
CA SER A 208 30.04 -11.68 9.56
C SER A 208 29.20 -10.50 10.05
N SER A 209 29.86 -9.35 10.21
CA SER A 209 29.21 -8.08 10.54
C SER A 209 28.20 -7.65 9.48
N THR A 210 27.10 -7.07 9.94
CA THR A 210 26.06 -6.47 9.13
C THR A 210 26.61 -5.32 8.27
N ALA A 211 26.69 -5.50 6.95
CA ALA A 211 26.96 -4.37 6.04
C ALA A 211 25.69 -3.54 5.88
N VAL A 212 25.74 -2.25 6.24
CA VAL A 212 24.61 -1.33 6.09
C VAL A 212 24.78 -0.53 4.80
N LEU A 213 23.77 -0.56 3.95
CA LEU A 213 23.75 0.23 2.72
C LEU A 213 23.00 1.54 2.93
N ASP A 214 23.44 2.57 2.20
CA ASP A 214 22.69 3.82 2.15
C ASP A 214 21.32 3.58 1.53
N SER A 215 20.29 3.87 2.33
CA SER A 215 18.89 3.80 1.92
C SER A 215 18.57 4.69 0.72
N SER A 216 19.36 5.73 0.44
CA SER A 216 19.12 6.70 -0.63
C SER A 216 19.52 6.22 -2.04
N ALA A 217 20.32 5.16 -2.14
CA ALA A 217 20.88 4.74 -3.42
C ALA A 217 19.83 4.17 -4.38
N ALA A 218 20.11 4.17 -5.70
CA ALA A 218 19.16 3.73 -6.74
C ALA A 218 19.33 2.26 -7.15
N VAL A 219 20.57 1.73 -7.04
CA VAL A 219 20.97 0.36 -7.44
C VAL A 219 21.93 -0.21 -6.38
N TRP A 220 21.91 -1.53 -6.17
CA TRP A 220 22.91 -2.21 -5.34
C TRP A 220 23.42 -3.47 -6.04
N GLY A 221 24.56 -3.98 -5.60
CA GLY A 221 25.16 -5.18 -6.13
C GLY A 221 26.21 -5.78 -5.22
N ILE A 222 26.72 -6.95 -5.61
CA ILE A 222 27.83 -7.62 -4.95
C ILE A 222 29.03 -7.57 -5.89
N SER A 223 30.22 -7.41 -5.33
CA SER A 223 31.49 -7.49 -6.05
C SER A 223 32.43 -8.44 -5.33
N VAL A 224 33.18 -9.23 -6.09
CA VAL A 224 34.35 -9.94 -5.57
C VAL A 224 35.59 -9.42 -6.30
N ILE A 225 36.59 -9.07 -5.51
CA ILE A 225 37.91 -8.62 -5.99
C ILE A 225 38.91 -9.73 -5.67
N ASN A 226 39.61 -10.22 -6.68
CA ASN A 226 40.78 -11.09 -6.49
C ASN A 226 42.04 -10.25 -6.46
N TYR A 227 42.95 -10.55 -5.53
CA TYR A 227 44.24 -9.89 -5.43
C TYR A 227 45.36 -10.83 -5.85
N TYR A 228 46.11 -10.41 -6.87
CA TYR A 228 47.29 -11.14 -7.35
C TYR A 228 48.55 -10.51 -6.77
N SER A 229 49.24 -11.17 -5.83
CA SER A 229 50.61 -10.78 -5.50
C SER A 229 51.54 -11.22 -6.63
N ALA A 230 52.21 -10.27 -7.28
CA ALA A 230 53.14 -10.55 -8.38
C ALA A 230 54.45 -11.23 -7.92
N SER A 231 54.66 -11.44 -6.61
CA SER A 231 55.79 -12.23 -6.10
C SER A 231 55.29 -13.40 -5.26
N THR A 232 55.57 -14.61 -5.75
CA THR A 232 55.36 -15.88 -5.04
C THR A 232 56.20 -16.00 -3.76
N SER A 233 57.07 -15.02 -3.46
CA SER A 233 58.01 -15.06 -2.33
C SER A 233 57.72 -14.06 -1.20
N SER A 234 56.75 -13.15 -1.35
CA SER A 234 56.50 -12.12 -0.33
C SER A 234 55.03 -12.08 0.03
N TYR A 235 54.71 -12.74 1.14
CA TYR A 235 53.49 -12.49 1.90
C TYR A 235 53.28 -10.97 2.06
N CYS A 236 52.27 -10.41 1.40
CA CYS A 236 51.91 -8.99 1.48
C CYS A 236 50.70 -8.86 2.42
N PRO A 237 50.91 -8.56 3.72
CA PRO A 237 49.81 -8.16 4.59
C PRO A 237 49.27 -6.82 4.09
N GLY A 238 48.16 -6.84 3.34
CA GLY A 238 47.50 -5.63 2.84
C GLY A 238 47.28 -5.53 1.33
N PHE A 239 47.01 -6.63 0.62
CA PHE A 239 46.40 -6.60 -0.72
C PHE A 239 47.20 -5.83 -1.81
N CYS A 240 48.49 -6.10 -1.93
CA CYS A 240 49.32 -5.50 -2.99
C CYS A 240 49.22 -6.33 -4.27
N GLY A 241 48.38 -5.92 -5.23
CA GLY A 241 48.20 -6.66 -6.48
C GLY A 241 47.27 -6.00 -7.50
N VAL A 242 47.41 -6.39 -8.77
CA VAL A 242 46.42 -6.09 -9.81
C VAL A 242 45.10 -6.72 -9.38
N SER A 243 44.03 -5.93 -9.38
CA SER A 243 42.70 -6.33 -8.91
C SER A 243 41.77 -6.56 -10.09
N TYR A 244 41.15 -7.72 -10.16
CA TYR A 244 40.04 -7.98 -11.09
C TYR A 244 38.73 -7.99 -10.30
N THR A 245 37.84 -7.06 -10.65
CA THR A 245 36.55 -6.90 -9.98
C THR A 245 35.46 -7.54 -10.82
N ASN A 246 34.86 -8.61 -10.31
CA ASN A 246 33.62 -9.16 -10.87
C ASN A 246 32.44 -8.54 -10.11
N THR A 247 31.46 -8.00 -10.82
CA THR A 247 30.29 -7.33 -10.21
C THR A 247 28.98 -7.87 -10.75
N VAL A 248 27.99 -8.05 -9.87
CA VAL A 248 26.61 -8.41 -10.24
C VAL A 248 25.64 -7.43 -9.60
N THR A 249 24.72 -6.88 -10.40
CA THR A 249 23.64 -5.98 -9.97
C THR A 249 22.38 -6.75 -9.58
N SER A 250 21.69 -6.30 -8.53
CA SER A 250 20.37 -6.79 -8.16
C SER A 250 19.32 -5.66 -8.02
N PRO A 251 18.07 -5.86 -8.50
CA PRO A 251 17.67 -6.94 -9.38
C PRO A 251 18.23 -6.67 -10.79
N PRO A 252 18.61 -7.70 -11.55
CA PRO A 252 18.96 -7.52 -12.96
C PRO A 252 17.79 -6.82 -13.68
N THR A 253 18.02 -5.63 -14.25
CA THR A 253 17.01 -4.94 -15.08
C THR A 253 16.73 -5.70 -16.38
N SER A 254 17.55 -6.70 -16.69
CA SER A 254 17.34 -7.79 -17.64
C SER A 254 18.29 -8.93 -17.25
N ALA A 255 17.90 -10.19 -17.47
CA ALA A 255 18.71 -11.37 -17.14
C ALA A 255 20.16 -11.14 -17.61
N PRO A 256 21.17 -11.19 -16.71
CA PRO A 256 22.52 -10.82 -17.09
C PRO A 256 23.02 -11.78 -18.18
N THR A 257 23.70 -11.25 -19.19
CA THR A 257 24.29 -12.09 -20.24
C THR A 257 25.35 -13.00 -19.63
N MET A 258 25.41 -14.26 -20.08
CA MET A 258 26.28 -15.31 -19.50
C MET A 258 27.77 -14.91 -19.39
N ALA A 259 28.24 -13.96 -20.20
CA ALA A 259 29.62 -13.46 -20.13
C ALA A 259 29.92 -12.67 -18.83
N GLN A 260 28.90 -12.06 -18.18
CA GLN A 260 29.05 -11.33 -16.91
C GLN A 260 28.70 -12.20 -15.69
N MET A 261 28.02 -13.33 -15.88
CA MET A 261 27.74 -14.33 -14.83
C MET A 261 28.78 -15.45 -14.74
N GLY A 262 29.79 -15.47 -15.62
CA GLY A 262 30.76 -16.56 -15.67
C GLY A 262 31.42 -16.85 -14.32
N ALA A 263 31.57 -15.83 -13.46
CA ALA A 263 32.19 -15.92 -12.16
C ALA A 263 31.21 -16.07 -10.98
N PHE A 264 29.89 -15.94 -11.15
CA PHE A 264 28.93 -16.01 -10.04
C PHE A 264 27.73 -16.92 -10.33
N ARG A 265 27.32 -17.73 -9.35
CA ARG A 265 26.01 -18.39 -9.30
C ARG A 265 25.27 -18.02 -8.03
N PHE A 266 24.00 -17.66 -8.20
CA PHE A 266 23.10 -17.32 -7.11
C PHE A 266 22.03 -18.40 -6.98
N THR A 267 21.66 -18.76 -5.75
CA THR A 267 20.53 -19.67 -5.49
C THR A 267 19.80 -19.21 -4.24
N GLY A 268 18.47 -19.14 -4.31
CA GLY A 268 17.62 -18.66 -3.22
C GLY A 268 17.38 -17.15 -3.23
N ASP A 269 16.76 -16.65 -2.15
CA ASP A 269 16.40 -15.26 -1.95
C ASP A 269 17.03 -14.77 -0.66
N CYS A 270 17.73 -13.63 -0.71
CA CYS A 270 18.43 -13.12 0.46
C CYS A 270 17.48 -12.65 1.58
N THR A 271 16.21 -12.36 1.27
CA THR A 271 15.17 -12.02 2.24
C THR A 271 14.54 -13.24 2.92
N SER A 272 14.77 -14.44 2.37
CA SER A 272 14.28 -15.68 2.97
C SER A 272 15.04 -15.99 4.27
N SER A 273 14.43 -16.79 5.14
CA SER A 273 15.10 -17.30 6.34
C SER A 273 16.34 -18.15 6.00
N GLN A 274 16.34 -18.81 4.84
CA GLN A 274 17.46 -19.59 4.34
C GLN A 274 18.58 -18.73 3.75
N GLY A 275 18.26 -17.52 3.29
CA GLY A 275 19.20 -16.62 2.61
C GLY A 275 19.45 -17.00 1.15
N MET A 276 20.30 -16.21 0.50
CA MET A 276 20.79 -16.44 -0.86
C MET A 276 22.18 -17.04 -0.78
N THR A 277 22.43 -18.14 -1.47
CA THR A 277 23.76 -18.69 -1.66
C THR A 277 24.42 -18.01 -2.85
N VAL A 278 25.65 -17.54 -2.66
CA VAL A 278 26.53 -16.95 -3.66
C VAL A 278 27.73 -17.85 -3.83
N ASN A 279 27.86 -18.44 -5.01
CA ASN A 279 29.02 -19.23 -5.43
C ASN A 279 29.85 -18.37 -6.39
N TYR A 280 31.14 -18.25 -6.14
CA TYR A 280 32.06 -17.47 -6.94
C TYR A 280 33.20 -18.34 -7.49
N GLU A 281 33.66 -18.01 -8.70
CA GLU A 281 34.75 -18.64 -9.43
C GLU A 281 35.69 -17.57 -10.03
N ASP A 282 37.00 -17.72 -9.88
CA ASP A 282 37.99 -16.79 -10.42
C ASP A 282 38.55 -17.16 -11.81
N GLY A 283 38.13 -18.29 -12.37
CA GLY A 283 38.45 -18.72 -13.73
C GLY A 283 39.52 -19.82 -13.84
N GLY A 284 39.89 -20.44 -12.72
CA GLY A 284 40.81 -21.59 -12.66
C GLY A 284 40.12 -22.93 -12.93
N ASP A 285 38.88 -23.11 -12.49
CA ASP A 285 38.05 -24.26 -12.81
C ASP A 285 36.59 -23.85 -13.10
N SER A 286 35.68 -24.82 -13.19
CA SER A 286 34.25 -24.56 -13.46
C SER A 286 33.35 -25.06 -12.33
N SER A 287 33.92 -25.27 -11.15
CA SER A 287 33.23 -25.80 -9.97
C SER A 287 32.46 -24.71 -9.20
N TYR A 288 32.81 -23.43 -9.35
CA TYR A 288 32.22 -22.31 -8.61
C TYR A 288 32.35 -22.48 -7.11
N MET A 289 33.50 -22.99 -6.67
CA MET A 289 33.73 -23.32 -5.27
C MET A 289 34.84 -22.48 -4.61
N ASP A 290 35.44 -21.54 -5.35
CA ASP A 290 36.50 -20.66 -4.84
C ASP A 290 36.05 -19.80 -3.67
N LEU A 291 34.82 -19.31 -3.73
CA LEU A 291 34.20 -18.63 -2.61
C LEU A 291 32.70 -18.91 -2.59
N VAL A 292 32.23 -19.51 -1.50
CA VAL A 292 30.81 -19.79 -1.29
C VAL A 292 30.36 -19.14 0.01
N ALA A 293 29.28 -18.36 -0.06
CA ALA A 293 28.70 -17.70 1.10
C ALA A 293 27.18 -17.68 1.05
N THR A 294 26.55 -17.74 2.21
CA THR A 294 25.12 -17.45 2.38
C THR A 294 24.95 -16.01 2.82
N ILE A 295 24.12 -15.25 2.11
CA ILE A 295 23.82 -13.85 2.37
C ILE A 295 22.35 -13.73 2.78
N ARG A 296 22.11 -13.11 3.93
CA ARG A 296 20.77 -12.72 4.41
C ARG A 296 20.63 -11.21 4.41
N CYS A 297 19.49 -10.73 3.92
CA CYS A 297 19.17 -9.32 3.77
C CYS A 297 18.08 -8.92 4.74
N THR A 298 18.27 -7.80 5.44
CA THR A 298 17.16 -7.11 6.10
C THR A 298 16.61 -6.06 5.14
N MET A 299 15.33 -6.13 4.84
CA MET A 299 14.68 -5.14 3.97
C MET A 299 14.31 -3.90 4.76
N GLY A 300 14.70 -2.74 4.24
CA GLY A 300 14.21 -1.45 4.71
C GLY A 300 13.19 -0.86 3.74
N THR A 301 12.37 0.03 4.27
CA THR A 301 11.44 0.82 3.47
C THR A 301 12.20 2.00 2.90
N VAL A 302 12.45 2.00 1.60
CA VAL A 302 13.06 3.17 0.96
C VAL A 302 11.95 4.12 0.54
N ALA A 303 11.93 5.31 1.13
CA ALA A 303 11.13 6.42 0.62
C ALA A 303 11.79 6.92 -0.67
N THR A 304 11.46 6.35 -1.83
CA THR A 304 11.93 6.90 -3.11
C THR A 304 10.77 7.33 -3.99
N LYS A 305 10.73 8.64 -4.27
CA LYS A 305 10.23 9.18 -5.54
C LYS A 305 10.95 8.43 -6.65
N VAL A 306 10.27 7.57 -7.39
CA VAL A 306 10.84 6.97 -8.60
C VAL A 306 10.38 7.82 -9.77
N ALA A 307 11.30 8.59 -10.34
CA ALA A 307 11.07 9.21 -11.63
C ALA A 307 10.70 8.11 -12.65
N PRO A 308 9.65 8.29 -13.46
CA PRO A 308 9.19 7.27 -14.40
C PRO A 308 10.35 6.88 -15.31
N TYR A 309 10.51 5.56 -15.53
CA TYR A 309 11.23 5.06 -16.69
C TYR A 309 10.65 5.74 -17.92
N LEU A 310 11.41 6.65 -18.52
CA LEU A 310 11.12 7.17 -19.84
C LEU A 310 11.38 6.00 -20.81
N THR A 311 10.32 5.28 -21.16
CA THR A 311 10.31 4.47 -22.37
C THR A 311 10.20 5.44 -23.55
N ASN A 312 11.27 5.58 -24.32
CA ASN A 312 11.20 6.01 -25.72
C ASN A 312 10.84 4.80 -26.59
#